data_AF-A0A7W9YDI7-F1
#
_entry.id   AF-A0A7W9YDI7-F1
#
_cell.length_a   1.000
_cell.length_b   1.000
_cell.length_c   1.000
_cell.angle_alpha   90.00
_cell.angle_beta   90.00
_cell.angle_gamma   90.00
#
_symmetry.space_group_name_H-M   'P 1'
#
loop_
_entity.id
_entity.type
_entity.pdbx_description
1 polymer ?
#
loop_
_entity_poly.entity_id
_entity_poly.type
_entity_poly.pdbx_seq_one_letter_code
_entity_poly.pdbx_strand_id
1 'polypeptide(L)'
;MPAAAVQLVGGAGQVAADPVVIRAVALIAPALVVAALVAAHRPSPRDTAAAVAATAWSGTGVLGLNLLAFRADWWSFHSEGPSVLGVPVELWWGWAVLWGVLPVLLARDLPVPLVVGAIVWLDLILMPLAAPVVRLAPGWPVGEAVGVVLCLLPAVLLGQRIRQGRHLALRERAQAALPGIASLARSAAGALGARPGGPRPRTGPGSDAANAGDTADPAR
;
A
#
# COMPACT_ATOMS: atom_id res chain seq x y z
N MET A 1 33.84 -25.42 7.43
CA MET A 1 32.91 -24.53 8.16
C MET A 1 31.86 -25.38 8.87
N PRO A 2 31.57 -25.15 10.16
CA PRO A 2 30.72 -26.05 10.93
C PRO A 2 29.25 -25.96 10.49
N ALA A 3 28.58 -27.10 10.40
CA ALA A 3 27.18 -27.23 9.94
C ALA A 3 26.19 -26.32 10.69
N ALA A 4 26.48 -25.96 11.94
CA ALA A 4 25.70 -25.00 12.73
C ALA A 4 25.70 -23.57 12.15
N ALA A 5 26.82 -23.11 11.58
CA ALA A 5 26.89 -21.78 10.95
C ALA A 5 26.08 -21.73 9.64
N VAL A 6 26.04 -22.85 8.89
CA VAL A 6 25.23 -22.96 7.67
C VAL A 6 23.73 -23.01 8.00
N GLN A 7 23.33 -23.68 9.08
CA GLN A 7 21.93 -23.70 9.53
C GLN A 7 21.46 -22.34 10.09
N LEU A 8 22.30 -21.61 10.82
CA LEU A 8 21.96 -20.28 11.32
C LEU A 8 21.80 -19.25 10.18
N VAL A 9 22.68 -19.29 9.18
CA VAL A 9 22.58 -18.41 8.00
C VAL A 9 21.38 -18.81 7.12
N GLY A 10 21.12 -20.10 6.95
CA GLY A 10 19.94 -20.61 6.23
C GLY A 10 18.62 -20.21 6.90
N GLY A 11 18.54 -20.31 8.24
CA GLY A 11 17.38 -19.88 9.01
C GLY A 11 17.14 -18.38 8.96
N ALA A 12 18.20 -17.56 9.06
CA ALA A 12 18.09 -16.11 8.93
C ALA A 12 17.58 -15.67 7.54
N GLY A 13 18.05 -16.33 6.47
CA GLY A 13 17.56 -16.11 5.11
C GLY A 13 16.08 -16.48 4.94
N GLN A 14 15.64 -17.58 5.55
CA GLN A 14 14.22 -17.99 5.52
C GLN A 14 13.32 -17.02 6.29
N VAL A 15 13.75 -16.54 7.46
CA VAL A 15 13.00 -15.54 8.24
C VAL A 15 12.93 -14.21 7.50
N ALA A 16 14.02 -13.77 6.84
CA ALA A 16 14.03 -12.54 6.06
C ALA A 16 13.12 -12.62 4.81
N ALA A 17 12.95 -13.82 4.22
CA ALA A 17 12.07 -14.06 3.09
C ALA A 17 10.60 -14.32 3.49
N ASP A 18 10.29 -14.36 4.79
CA ASP A 18 8.93 -14.56 5.29
C ASP A 18 8.04 -13.35 4.92
N PRO A 19 6.91 -13.57 4.22
CA PRO A 19 5.96 -12.53 3.87
C PRO A 19 5.51 -11.64 5.05
N VAL A 20 5.39 -12.22 6.24
CA VAL A 20 4.98 -11.49 7.46
C VAL A 20 6.07 -10.53 7.89
N VAL A 21 7.32 -10.98 7.87
CA VAL A 21 8.49 -10.15 8.23
C VAL A 21 8.65 -9.02 7.23
N ILE A 22 8.54 -9.29 5.93
CA ILE A 22 8.63 -8.26 4.87
C ILE A 22 7.56 -7.18 5.09
N ARG A 23 6.30 -7.57 5.33
CA ARG A 23 5.21 -6.61 5.59
C ARG A 23 5.43 -5.80 6.86
N ALA A 24 5.88 -6.44 7.93
CA ALA A 24 6.19 -5.77 9.19
C ALA A 24 7.32 -4.74 9.00
N VAL A 25 8.41 -5.12 8.33
CA VAL A 25 9.53 -4.22 8.03
C VAL A 25 9.09 -3.06 7.13
N ALA A 26 8.29 -3.34 6.09
CA ALA A 26 7.80 -2.33 5.16
C ALA A 26 6.98 -1.23 5.86
N LEU A 27 6.28 -1.54 6.95
CA LEU A 27 5.56 -0.56 7.77
C LEU A 27 6.44 0.08 8.84
N ILE A 28 7.15 -0.76 9.60
CA ILE A 28 7.87 -0.33 10.81
C ILE A 28 9.10 0.50 10.45
N ALA A 29 9.87 0.13 9.43
CA ALA A 29 11.10 0.83 9.10
C ALA A 29 10.86 2.30 8.70
N PRO A 30 9.94 2.63 7.76
CA PRO A 30 9.62 4.03 7.47
C PRO A 30 9.09 4.79 8.70
N ALA A 31 8.27 4.15 9.53
CA ALA A 31 7.76 4.76 10.75
C ALA A 31 8.86 5.09 11.77
N LEU A 32 9.83 4.19 11.95
CA LEU A 32 10.99 4.41 12.83
C LEU A 32 11.89 5.54 12.32
N VAL A 33 12.12 5.63 11.00
CA VAL A 33 12.89 6.73 10.41
C VAL A 33 12.17 8.06 10.66
N VAL A 34 10.86 8.12 10.45
CA VAL A 34 10.07 9.32 10.75
C VAL A 34 10.14 9.67 12.24
N ALA A 35 9.99 8.69 13.14
CA ALA A 35 10.10 8.91 14.57
C ALA A 35 11.48 9.47 14.97
N ALA A 36 12.56 8.95 14.40
CA ALA A 36 13.92 9.44 14.62
C ALA A 36 14.09 10.88 14.12
N LEU A 37 13.57 11.21 12.91
CA LEU A 37 13.60 12.56 12.37
C LEU A 37 12.82 13.55 13.25
N VAL A 38 11.63 13.15 13.72
CA VAL A 38 10.79 13.96 14.61
C VAL A 38 11.50 14.21 15.94
N ALA A 39 12.12 13.20 16.53
CA ALA A 39 12.87 13.32 17.78
C ALA A 39 14.09 14.25 17.63
N ALA A 40 14.82 14.14 16.52
CA ALA A 40 16.02 14.94 16.26
C ALA A 40 15.72 16.41 15.93
N HIS A 41 14.66 16.69 15.17
CA HIS A 41 14.44 18.02 14.57
C HIS A 41 13.25 18.80 15.15
N ARG A 42 12.43 18.17 16.01
CA ARG A 42 11.25 18.74 16.67
C ARG A 42 10.37 19.57 15.71
N PRO A 43 9.54 18.93 14.87
CA PRO A 43 8.77 19.61 13.83
C PRO A 43 7.86 20.69 14.41
N SER A 44 7.82 21.83 13.73
CA SER A 44 6.87 22.90 14.05
C SER A 44 5.44 22.48 13.70
N PRO A 45 4.40 23.17 14.19
CA PRO A 45 3.02 22.90 13.79
C PRO A 45 2.78 22.96 12.27
N ARG A 46 3.55 23.79 11.55
CA ARG A 46 3.50 23.88 10.08
C ARG A 46 4.11 22.65 9.41
N ASP A 47 5.19 22.12 9.96
CA ASP A 47 5.81 20.87 9.47
C ASP A 47 4.87 19.70 9.66
N THR A 48 4.19 19.62 10.81
CA THR A 48 3.17 18.59 11.08
C THR A 48 2.01 18.70 10.09
N ALA A 49 1.49 19.91 9.84
CA ALA A 49 0.41 20.11 8.88
C ALA A 49 0.83 19.73 7.45
N ALA A 50 2.06 20.08 7.04
CA ALA A 50 2.63 19.71 5.75
C ALA A 50 2.77 18.18 5.61
N ALA A 51 3.30 17.52 6.64
CA ALA A 51 3.47 16.06 6.68
C ALA A 51 2.13 15.33 6.61
N VAL A 52 1.12 15.77 7.38
CA VAL A 52 -0.23 15.17 7.37
C VAL A 52 -0.87 15.32 5.99
N ALA A 53 -0.82 16.50 5.39
CA ALA A 53 -1.41 16.75 4.08
C ALA A 53 -0.72 15.94 2.97
N ALA A 54 0.62 15.87 2.98
CA ALA A 54 1.40 15.07 2.05
C ALA A 54 1.13 13.57 2.21
N THR A 55 1.02 13.08 3.45
CA THR A 55 0.69 11.67 3.73
C THR A 55 -0.72 11.33 3.29
N ALA A 56 -1.69 12.23 3.48
CA ALA A 56 -3.06 12.02 3.00
C ALA A 56 -3.12 11.96 1.45
N TRP A 57 -2.41 12.85 0.78
CA TRP A 57 -2.26 12.81 -0.68
C TRP A 57 -1.60 11.50 -1.13
N SER A 58 -0.44 11.18 -0.55
CA SER A 58 0.32 9.98 -0.92
C SER A 58 -0.46 8.70 -0.63
N GLY A 59 -1.10 8.59 0.53
CA GLY A 59 -1.89 7.42 0.89
C GLY A 59 -3.04 7.18 -0.08
N THR A 60 -3.81 8.22 -0.41
CA THR A 60 -4.90 8.09 -1.39
C THR A 60 -4.39 7.84 -2.80
N GLY A 61 -3.34 8.53 -3.22
CA GLY A 61 -2.70 8.36 -4.53
C GLY A 61 -2.11 6.96 -4.72
N VAL A 62 -1.35 6.46 -3.74
CA VAL A 62 -0.74 5.13 -3.76
C VAL A 62 -1.81 4.04 -3.77
N LEU A 63 -2.92 4.20 -3.04
CA LEU A 63 -4.02 3.25 -3.13
C LEU A 63 -4.58 3.20 -4.56
N GLY A 64 -4.84 4.37 -5.17
CA GLY A 64 -5.28 4.47 -6.56
C GLY A 64 -4.27 3.89 -7.56
N LEU A 65 -2.98 4.16 -7.35
CA LEU A 65 -1.88 3.62 -8.16
C LEU A 65 -1.85 2.10 -8.13
N ASN A 66 -2.01 1.49 -6.96
CA ASN A 66 -2.05 0.02 -6.83
C ASN A 66 -3.24 -0.59 -7.58
N LEU A 67 -4.42 0.04 -7.50
CA LEU A 67 -5.59 -0.41 -8.27
C LEU A 67 -5.39 -0.29 -9.78
N LEU A 68 -4.63 0.72 -10.23
CA LEU A 68 -4.24 0.88 -11.62
C LEU A 68 -3.18 -0.17 -12.02
N ALA A 69 -2.20 -0.42 -11.16
CA ALA A 69 -1.13 -1.37 -11.38
C ALA A 69 -1.66 -2.80 -11.59
N PHE A 70 -2.69 -3.20 -10.84
CA PHE A 70 -3.36 -4.49 -11.03
C PHE A 70 -4.00 -4.63 -12.42
N ARG A 71 -4.43 -3.52 -13.02
CA ARG A 71 -5.06 -3.52 -14.35
C ARG A 71 -4.06 -3.45 -15.48
N ALA A 72 -3.00 -2.67 -15.27
CA ALA A 72 -1.95 -2.49 -16.25
C ALA A 72 -0.91 -3.62 -16.19
N ASP A 73 -1.12 -4.61 -15.31
CA ASP A 73 -0.19 -5.71 -15.03
C ASP A 73 1.23 -5.18 -14.77
N TRP A 74 1.33 -4.18 -13.89
CA TRP A 74 2.61 -3.62 -13.46
C TRP A 74 3.15 -4.40 -12.26
N TRP A 75 2.30 -4.68 -11.28
CA TRP A 75 2.61 -5.55 -10.16
C TRP A 75 1.35 -6.09 -9.51
N SER A 76 1.50 -7.12 -8.69
CA SER A 76 0.45 -7.68 -7.84
C SER A 76 1.01 -8.02 -6.46
N PHE A 77 0.11 -8.22 -5.48
CA PHE A 77 0.49 -8.64 -4.14
C PHE A 77 0.09 -10.08 -3.87
N HIS A 78 0.99 -10.81 -3.22
CA HIS A 78 0.72 -12.10 -2.65
C HIS A 78 0.81 -11.98 -1.13
N SER A 79 -0.35 -11.91 -0.45
CA SER A 79 -0.37 -11.78 1.00
C SER A 79 -1.55 -12.54 1.60
N GLU A 80 -1.28 -13.28 2.66
CA GLU A 80 -2.30 -13.79 3.58
C GLU A 80 -2.47 -12.77 4.72
N GLY A 81 -3.68 -12.27 4.96
CA GLY A 81 -3.98 -11.34 6.07
C GLY A 81 -4.72 -10.06 5.65
N PRO A 82 -4.67 -9.00 6.49
CA PRO A 82 -5.46 -7.78 6.28
C PRO A 82 -5.10 -7.06 4.98
N SER A 83 -6.10 -6.85 4.13
CA SER A 83 -5.97 -6.12 2.87
C SER A 83 -7.17 -5.20 2.63
N VAL A 84 -6.94 -4.12 1.89
CA VAL A 84 -7.96 -3.19 1.41
C VAL A 84 -7.92 -3.22 -0.10
N LEU A 85 -9.00 -3.67 -0.73
CA LEU A 85 -9.10 -3.81 -2.20
C LEU A 85 -7.93 -4.61 -2.81
N GLY A 86 -7.43 -5.62 -2.10
CA GLY A 86 -6.30 -6.45 -2.53
C GLY A 86 -4.91 -5.87 -2.23
N VAL A 87 -4.82 -4.68 -1.64
CA VAL A 87 -3.55 -4.08 -1.19
C VAL A 87 -3.32 -4.42 0.29
N PRO A 88 -2.18 -5.01 0.66
CA PRO A 88 -1.86 -5.27 2.08
C PRO A 88 -1.75 -3.96 2.86
N VAL A 89 -2.42 -3.89 4.01
CA VAL A 89 -2.57 -2.63 4.78
C VAL A 89 -1.22 -2.07 5.22
N GLU A 90 -0.29 -2.93 5.60
CA GLU A 90 1.04 -2.58 6.09
C GLU A 90 1.90 -1.98 4.97
N LEU A 91 1.84 -2.55 3.77
CA LEU A 91 2.53 -2.03 2.59
C LEU A 91 1.94 -0.70 2.16
N TRP A 92 0.61 -0.58 2.16
CA TRP A 92 -0.06 0.67 1.83
C TRP A 92 0.36 1.82 2.76
N TRP A 93 0.32 1.59 4.08
CA TRP A 93 0.76 2.60 5.04
C TRP A 93 2.26 2.85 5.00
N GLY A 94 3.07 1.80 4.82
CA GLY A 94 4.52 1.92 4.63
C GLY A 94 4.87 2.87 3.50
N TRP A 95 4.26 2.68 2.32
CA TRP A 95 4.42 3.60 1.19
C TRP A 95 3.85 4.98 1.44
N ALA A 96 2.68 5.10 2.06
CA ALA A 96 2.11 6.40 2.39
C ALA A 96 3.06 7.22 3.28
N VAL A 97 3.76 6.55 4.21
CA VAL A 97 4.78 7.16 5.07
C VAL A 97 6.05 7.50 4.28
N LEU A 98 6.55 6.53 3.49
CA LEU A 98 7.77 6.65 2.71
C LEU A 98 7.69 7.77 1.64
N TRP A 99 6.54 7.92 0.99
CA TRP A 99 6.32 8.89 -0.10
C TRP A 99 5.62 10.17 0.36
N GLY A 100 5.02 10.16 1.56
CA GLY A 100 4.28 11.30 2.12
C GLY A 100 5.08 12.10 3.14
N VAL A 101 5.11 11.63 4.39
CA VAL A 101 5.75 12.37 5.49
C VAL A 101 7.27 12.42 5.37
N LEU A 102 7.91 11.30 5.02
CA LEU A 102 9.37 11.21 5.03
C LEU A 102 10.04 12.25 4.12
N PRO A 103 9.68 12.39 2.83
CA PRO A 103 10.31 13.36 1.96
C PRO A 103 10.00 14.80 2.35
N VAL A 104 8.85 15.08 2.98
CA VAL A 104 8.54 16.43 3.49
C VAL A 104 9.46 16.82 4.62
N LEU A 105 9.74 15.89 5.54
CA LEU A 105 10.69 16.12 6.64
C LEU A 105 12.11 16.26 6.12
N LEU A 106 12.57 15.36 5.23
CA LEU A 106 13.92 15.41 4.66
C LEU A 106 14.16 16.66 3.82
N ALA A 107 13.16 17.09 3.04
CA ALA A 107 13.27 18.28 2.21
C ALA A 107 13.23 19.59 3.02
N ARG A 108 13.26 19.53 4.36
CA ARG A 108 13.56 20.68 5.24
C ARG A 108 15.00 21.13 5.07
N ASP A 109 15.92 20.19 5.09
CA ASP A 109 17.35 20.45 5.15
C ASP A 109 18.05 20.09 3.83
N LEU A 110 17.36 19.38 2.94
CA LEU A 110 17.86 18.92 1.65
C LEU A 110 17.07 19.52 0.48
N PRO A 111 17.72 19.73 -0.68
CA PRO A 111 17.03 20.20 -1.88
C PRO A 111 16.03 19.14 -2.37
N VAL A 112 14.83 19.59 -2.78
CA VAL A 112 13.73 18.71 -3.19
C VAL A 112 14.13 17.68 -4.26
N PRO A 113 14.88 18.02 -5.34
CA PRO A 113 15.28 17.03 -6.33
C PRO A 113 16.12 15.89 -5.76
N LEU A 114 17.01 16.19 -4.79
CA LEU A 114 17.82 15.18 -4.14
C LEU A 114 16.95 14.23 -3.31
N VAL A 115 16.00 14.78 -2.55
CA VAL A 115 15.08 13.99 -1.71
C VAL A 115 14.20 13.09 -2.57
N VAL A 116 13.58 13.64 -3.62
CA VAL A 116 12.75 12.85 -4.53
C VAL A 116 13.58 11.77 -5.21
N GLY A 117 14.76 12.11 -5.73
CA GLY A 117 15.66 11.15 -6.35
C GLY A 117 16.07 10.01 -5.40
N ALA A 118 16.37 10.34 -4.14
CA ALA A 118 16.73 9.35 -3.13
C ALA A 118 15.57 8.42 -2.75
N ILE A 119 14.35 8.96 -2.60
CA ILE A 119 13.16 8.15 -2.31
C ILE A 119 12.82 7.23 -3.49
N VAL A 120 12.85 7.74 -4.72
CA VAL A 120 12.62 6.91 -5.93
C VAL A 120 13.69 5.83 -6.05
N TRP A 121 14.96 6.19 -5.86
CA TRP A 121 16.05 5.22 -5.90
C TRP A 121 15.89 4.11 -4.86
N LEU A 122 15.49 4.49 -3.64
CA LEU A 122 15.19 3.53 -2.58
C LEU A 122 14.00 2.64 -2.95
N ASP A 123 12.93 3.21 -3.50
CA ASP A 123 11.73 2.46 -3.89
C ASP A 123 12.03 1.43 -4.99
N LEU A 124 12.80 1.82 -6.01
CA LEU A 124 13.28 0.94 -7.08
C LEU A 124 14.08 -0.26 -6.56
N ILE A 125 14.76 -0.12 -5.42
CA ILE A 125 15.49 -1.20 -4.76
C ILE A 125 14.55 -2.04 -3.88
N LEU A 126 13.66 -1.40 -3.13
CA LEU A 126 12.74 -2.08 -2.20
C LEU A 126 11.71 -2.94 -2.95
N MET A 127 11.23 -2.48 -4.10
CA MET A 127 10.25 -3.21 -4.93
C MET A 127 10.66 -4.65 -5.26
N PRO A 128 11.84 -4.92 -5.85
CA PRO A 128 12.27 -6.30 -6.11
C PRO A 128 12.64 -7.07 -4.84
N LEU A 129 13.13 -6.38 -3.79
CA LEU A 129 13.46 -6.99 -2.51
C LEU A 129 12.22 -7.43 -1.71
N ALA A 130 11.05 -6.87 -2.01
CA ALA A 130 9.81 -7.23 -1.36
C ALA A 130 9.21 -8.55 -1.91
N ALA A 131 9.90 -9.25 -2.81
CA ALA A 131 9.54 -10.62 -3.17
C ALA A 131 9.65 -11.55 -1.93
N PRO A 132 8.68 -12.45 -1.68
CA PRO A 132 7.60 -12.84 -2.59
C PRO A 132 6.30 -12.03 -2.45
N VAL A 133 6.22 -11.07 -1.53
CA VAL A 133 5.00 -10.29 -1.25
C VAL A 133 4.59 -9.43 -2.44
N VAL A 134 5.56 -8.79 -3.09
CA VAL A 134 5.35 -8.04 -4.32
C VAL A 134 5.81 -8.86 -5.52
N ARG A 135 4.93 -9.02 -6.50
CA ARG A 135 5.23 -9.69 -7.77
C ARG A 135 5.26 -8.63 -8.86
N LEU A 136 6.46 -8.35 -9.36
CA LEU A 136 6.67 -7.36 -10.42
C LEU A 136 6.54 -8.01 -11.80
N ALA A 137 5.84 -7.33 -12.70
CA ALA A 137 5.76 -7.69 -14.12
C ALA A 137 6.67 -6.75 -14.94
N PRO A 138 7.04 -7.07 -16.19
CA PRO A 138 8.02 -6.29 -16.96
C PRO A 138 7.71 -4.79 -17.11
N GLY A 139 6.42 -4.42 -17.07
CA GLY A 139 5.97 -3.03 -17.14
C GLY A 139 6.08 -2.22 -15.84
N TRP A 140 6.51 -2.82 -14.74
CA TRP A 140 6.55 -2.19 -13.42
C TRP A 140 7.29 -0.83 -13.36
N PRO A 141 8.38 -0.56 -14.12
CA PRO A 141 9.06 0.73 -14.05
C PRO A 141 8.19 1.88 -14.60
N VAL A 142 7.27 1.58 -15.51
CA VAL A 142 6.29 2.57 -16.01
C VAL A 142 5.31 2.93 -14.89
N GLY A 143 4.83 1.93 -14.15
CA GLY A 143 3.97 2.16 -13.01
C GLY A 143 4.64 2.98 -11.92
N GLU A 144 5.94 2.75 -11.69
CA GLU A 144 6.74 3.56 -10.79
C GLU A 144 6.84 5.01 -11.26
N ALA A 145 7.16 5.25 -12.53
CA ALA A 145 7.19 6.60 -13.10
C ALA A 145 5.84 7.33 -12.97
N VAL A 146 4.73 6.62 -13.18
CA VAL A 146 3.37 7.15 -12.97
C VAL A 146 3.13 7.47 -11.50
N GLY A 147 3.55 6.59 -10.59
CA GLY A 147 3.50 6.82 -9.15
C GLY A 147 4.27 8.08 -8.74
N VAL A 148 5.50 8.25 -9.23
CA VAL A 148 6.31 9.42 -8.92
C VAL A 148 5.63 10.71 -9.36
N VAL A 149 5.07 10.75 -10.57
CA VAL A 149 4.42 11.94 -11.14
C VAL A 149 3.09 12.25 -10.44
N LEU A 150 2.30 11.24 -10.09
CA LEU A 150 0.93 11.44 -9.57
C LEU A 150 0.84 11.42 -8.04
N CYS A 151 1.78 10.76 -7.36
CA CYS A 151 1.75 10.55 -5.91
C CYS A 151 2.88 11.31 -5.21
N LEU A 152 4.14 10.96 -5.48
CA LEU A 152 5.29 11.48 -4.74
C LEU A 152 5.52 12.98 -5.00
N LEU A 153 5.69 13.39 -6.26
CA LEU A 153 5.98 14.78 -6.60
C LEU A 153 4.89 15.74 -6.08
N PRO A 154 3.59 15.48 -6.29
CA PRO A 154 2.56 16.36 -5.77
C PRO A 154 2.52 16.38 -4.24
N ALA A 155 2.74 15.25 -3.55
CA ALA A 155 2.80 15.19 -2.09
C ALA A 155 3.93 16.09 -1.55
N VAL A 156 5.13 15.97 -2.11
CA VAL A 156 6.29 16.78 -1.68
C VAL A 156 6.06 18.27 -1.98
N LEU A 157 5.60 18.61 -3.19
CA LEU A 157 5.33 19.99 -3.56
C LEU A 157 4.21 20.62 -2.73
N LEU A 158 3.18 19.84 -2.36
CA LEU A 158 2.12 20.26 -1.46
C LEU A 158 2.68 20.55 -0.06
N GLY A 159 3.48 19.64 0.49
CA GLY A 159 4.12 19.81 1.79
C GLY A 159 5.03 21.05 1.85
N GLN A 160 5.85 21.27 0.81
CA GLN A 160 6.71 22.44 0.71
C GLN A 160 5.92 23.75 0.72
N ARG A 161 4.83 23.82 -0.04
CA ARG A 161 3.98 25.03 -0.11
C ARG A 161 3.30 25.33 1.22
N ILE A 162 2.79 24.30 1.90
CA ILE A 162 2.18 24.44 3.25
C ILE A 162 3.21 24.98 4.23
N ARG A 163 4.43 24.42 4.22
CA ARG A 163 5.50 24.82 5.13
C ARG A 163 5.97 26.25 4.90
N GLN A 164 6.10 26.67 3.65
CA GLN A 164 6.48 28.04 3.26
C GLN A 164 5.38 29.08 3.56
N GLY A 165 4.19 28.65 4.02
CA GLY A 165 3.09 29.57 4.35
C GLY A 165 2.47 30.28 3.15
N ARG A 166 2.72 29.80 1.92
CA ARG A 166 2.20 30.40 0.69
C ARG A 166 0.87 29.71 0.31
N HIS A 167 -0.24 30.41 0.61
CA HIS A 167 -1.63 30.22 0.17
C HIS A 167 -2.57 29.28 0.96
N LEU A 168 -3.55 29.91 1.63
CA LEU A 168 -4.87 29.37 2.00
C LEU A 168 -5.60 28.76 0.78
N ALA A 169 -5.42 29.29 -0.42
CA ALA A 169 -6.06 28.83 -1.66
C ALA A 169 -5.62 27.41 -2.12
N LEU A 170 -4.50 26.89 -1.62
CA LEU A 170 -4.04 25.54 -1.96
C LEU A 170 -4.72 24.45 -1.11
N ARG A 171 -5.25 24.80 0.09
CA ARG A 171 -6.07 23.89 0.91
C ARG A 171 -7.35 23.51 0.19
N GLU A 172 -8.03 24.49 -0.41
CA GLU A 172 -9.25 24.27 -1.18
C GLU A 172 -9.00 23.38 -2.41
N ARG A 173 -7.87 23.56 -3.10
CA ARG A 173 -7.52 22.73 -4.27
C ARG A 173 -7.07 21.32 -3.90
N ALA A 174 -6.34 21.14 -2.80
CA ALA A 174 -5.99 19.81 -2.29
C ALA A 174 -7.23 19.05 -1.78
N GLN A 175 -8.16 19.77 -1.12
CA GLN A 175 -9.45 19.21 -0.72
C GLN A 175 -10.38 18.92 -1.91
N ALA A 176 -10.27 19.66 -3.01
CA ALA A 176 -11.00 19.39 -4.27
C ALA A 176 -10.38 18.26 -5.11
N ALA A 177 -9.07 18.01 -4.98
CA ALA A 177 -8.40 16.91 -5.69
C ALA A 177 -8.66 15.53 -5.06
N LEU A 178 -8.89 15.46 -3.75
CA LEU A 178 -9.26 14.23 -3.03
C LEU A 178 -10.51 13.53 -3.61
N PRO A 179 -11.65 14.23 -3.87
CA PRO A 179 -12.78 13.61 -4.55
C PRO A 179 -12.49 13.28 -6.01
N GLY A 180 -11.58 13.98 -6.69
CA GLY A 180 -11.13 13.65 -8.05
C GLY A 180 -10.38 12.32 -8.13
N ILE A 181 -9.44 12.10 -7.21
CA ILE A 181 -8.71 10.82 -7.06
C ILE A 181 -9.68 9.71 -6.63
N ALA A 182 -10.57 9.99 -5.69
CA ALA A 182 -11.60 9.03 -5.25
C ALA A 182 -12.65 8.74 -6.33
N SER A 183 -12.94 9.69 -7.23
CA SER A 183 -13.80 9.48 -8.40
C SER A 183 -13.10 8.66 -9.47
N LEU A 184 -11.82 8.92 -9.78
CA LEU A 184 -11.06 8.07 -10.70
C LEU A 184 -10.97 6.62 -10.19
N ALA A 185 -10.74 6.44 -8.88
CA ALA A 185 -10.78 5.14 -8.23
C ALA A 185 -12.19 4.48 -8.28
N ARG A 186 -13.27 5.25 -8.09
CA ARG A 186 -14.66 4.74 -8.19
C ARG A 186 -15.10 4.47 -9.63
N SER A 187 -14.72 5.28 -10.60
CA SER A 187 -14.99 5.05 -12.03
C SER A 187 -14.31 3.77 -12.49
N ALA A 188 -13.08 3.53 -12.01
CA ALA A 188 -12.40 2.25 -12.20
C ALA A 188 -13.15 1.10 -11.49
N ALA A 189 -13.71 1.29 -10.30
CA ALA A 189 -14.49 0.24 -9.61
C ALA A 189 -15.86 -0.05 -10.27
N GLY A 190 -16.56 0.98 -10.77
CA GLY A 190 -17.87 0.86 -11.40
C GLY A 190 -17.82 0.18 -12.78
N ALA A 191 -16.73 0.39 -13.54
CA ALA A 191 -16.50 -0.29 -14.81
C ALA A 191 -16.22 -1.81 -14.68
N LEU A 192 -16.02 -2.33 -13.46
CA LEU A 192 -15.72 -3.75 -13.21
C LEU A 192 -16.92 -4.62 -12.87
N GLY A 193 -18.12 -4.07 -12.67
CA GLY A 193 -19.27 -4.89 -12.29
C GLY A 193 -18.99 -5.80 -11.09
N ALA A 194 -18.22 -5.31 -10.11
CA ALA A 194 -17.87 -6.07 -8.91
C ALA A 194 -19.13 -6.29 -8.07
N ARG A 195 -19.85 -7.38 -8.37
CA ARG A 195 -20.77 -7.98 -7.41
C ARG A 195 -19.90 -8.49 -6.26
N PRO A 196 -20.08 -8.02 -5.02
CA PRO A 196 -19.43 -8.66 -3.88
C PRO A 196 -19.85 -10.13 -3.90
N GLY A 197 -18.87 -11.03 -4.00
CA GLY A 197 -19.10 -12.46 -3.89
C GLY A 197 -19.71 -12.73 -2.52
N GLY A 198 -21.04 -12.88 -2.48
CA GLY A 198 -21.75 -13.23 -1.26
C GLY A 198 -21.22 -14.56 -0.73
N PRO A 199 -21.22 -14.76 0.60
CA PRO A 199 -20.81 -16.02 1.19
C PRO A 199 -21.64 -17.15 0.57
N ARG A 200 -20.95 -18.17 0.03
CA ARG A 200 -21.61 -19.40 -0.43
C ARG A 200 -22.46 -19.94 0.72
N PRO A 201 -23.73 -20.34 0.49
CA PRO A 201 -24.49 -21.05 1.50
C PRO A 201 -23.67 -22.25 1.97
N ARG A 202 -23.41 -22.34 3.28
CA ARG A 202 -22.89 -23.56 3.88
C ARG A 202 -23.95 -24.63 3.65
N THR A 203 -23.68 -25.57 2.74
CA THR A 203 -24.35 -26.86 2.76
C THR A 203 -23.90 -27.57 4.03
N GLY A 204 -24.72 -27.50 5.07
CA GLY A 204 -24.53 -28.30 6.27
C GLY A 204 -24.69 -29.78 5.94
N PRO A 205 -23.91 -30.68 6.57
CA PRO A 205 -24.12 -32.11 6.42
C PRO A 205 -25.29 -32.51 7.31
N GLY A 206 -26.48 -32.70 6.73
CA GLY A 206 -27.61 -33.22 7.49
C GLY A 206 -28.96 -32.91 6.89
N SER A 207 -29.34 -33.65 5.84
CA SER A 207 -30.74 -33.94 5.51
C SER A 207 -30.81 -34.84 4.27
N ASP A 208 -30.42 -36.11 4.38
CA ASP A 208 -30.87 -37.18 3.46
C ASP A 208 -31.02 -38.50 4.25
N ALA A 209 -31.55 -38.38 5.47
CA ALA A 209 -32.06 -39.50 6.25
C ALA A 209 -33.58 -39.31 6.41
N ALA A 210 -34.32 -39.39 5.30
CA ALA A 210 -35.78 -39.45 5.30
C ALA A 210 -36.31 -39.98 3.95
N ASN A 211 -35.96 -41.22 3.59
CA ASN A 211 -36.81 -41.99 2.69
C ASN A 211 -36.64 -43.49 2.96
N ALA A 212 -37.24 -43.95 4.05
CA ALA A 212 -37.40 -45.36 4.36
C ALA A 212 -38.76 -45.59 5.04
N GLY A 213 -39.66 -46.30 4.35
CA GLY A 213 -40.99 -46.72 4.82
C GLY A 213 -42.05 -45.61 4.66
N ASP A 214 -43.23 -45.82 4.09
CA ASP A 214 -44.07 -47.02 4.10
C ASP A 214 -45.30 -46.77 3.18
N THR A 215 -46.02 -47.84 2.88
CA THR A 215 -47.35 -47.96 2.24
C THR A 215 -47.36 -47.98 0.69
N ALA A 216 -48.11 -48.83 0.00
CA ALA A 216 -48.83 -50.07 0.32
C ALA A 216 -49.26 -50.65 -1.04
N ASP A 217 -49.34 -51.97 -1.10
CA ASP A 217 -50.04 -52.77 -2.11
C ASP A 217 -51.48 -52.26 -2.36
N PRO A 218 -51.94 -52.20 -3.62
CA PRO A 218 -53.13 -52.97 -3.92
C PRO A 218 -53.12 -53.63 -5.32
N ALA A 219 -53.31 -54.95 -5.32
CA ALA A 219 -54.16 -55.72 -6.23
C ALA A 219 -53.92 -55.60 -7.75
N ARG A 220 -53.21 -56.58 -8.32
CA ARG A 220 -53.68 -57.52 -9.38
C ARG A 220 -52.52 -58.29 -10.00
#